data_AF-A0A933SJ18-F1
#
_entry.id   AF-A0A933SJ18-F1
#
_cell.length_a   1.000
_cell.length_b   1.000
_cell.length_c   1.000
_cell.angle_alpha   90.00
_cell.angle_beta   90.00
_cell.angle_gamma   90.00
#
_symmetry.space_group_name_H-M   'P 1'
#
loop_
_entity.id
_entity.type
_entity.pdbx_description
1 polymer ?
#
loop_
_entity_poly.entity_id
_entity_poly.type
_entity_poly.pdbx_seq_one_letter_code
_entity_poly.pdbx_strand_id
1 'polypeptide(L)'
;MNKDGTLADILEPVSAVNDARDAQKALKKSLTALVRAAGMDAGWARIQIKQGDVKVSADTGEGLPSFCFNGLKAPECLCARQIAAGKTGAAKKPAGAFCRERSYAFAAFAPVMDGKKTVGFIFLAAKKKSSFNPVALDALARHAGLMVHRAAQAALREKRLQTLQTVTRVGAIIASQLTLKELTQAVVEHLGRVLRTDRVNMVLYNRKEETLEFVATYFSGENNTDGTEVYPLSDGMNSWIVKNRRPLVIGNGTEEECARMGIRHGGTPAKSWMGAPMLHNGQIIGVLSVQAYGEPEVYDASAVELMSLVAAQVAVAVVNAQLYEATDRREKEKQKLYYSLTHDLLSFVTPVAGYGEVLQRIPADDLAGRKDDIGKSIADSARKITRFVEDILFYSKLEAGRLSMQPHPVNIYYIIDQSVSNFYSEMNQRKLELYVEGEKYVKGSAFPQKVVHCDTLQIERVINNCIQNALKHAVSRVEVNTRMDQGELWCTIADDGEGMPRELAPKVFDEYYQAHAGKKGVGLGLPSVKRIVEQHGGRVWVETDSGKGFAFTFSLPVTQSR
;
A
#
# COMPACT_ATOMS: atom_id res chain seq x y z
N MET A 1 56.60 9.36 -42.52
CA MET A 1 57.14 8.69 -41.31
C MET A 1 58.52 8.18 -41.70
N ASN A 2 59.58 8.68 -41.09
CA ASN A 2 60.90 8.05 -41.16
C ASN A 2 61.22 7.50 -39.75
N LYS A 3 61.66 6.22 -39.71
CA LYS A 3 62.49 5.52 -38.70
C LYS A 3 62.31 6.04 -37.25
N ASP A 4 61.44 5.53 -36.37
CA ASP A 4 61.51 4.21 -35.71
C ASP A 4 60.24 3.93 -34.87
N GLY A 5 59.04 4.12 -35.43
CA GLY A 5 57.79 3.82 -34.72
C GLY A 5 56.69 3.35 -35.65
N THR A 6 56.19 2.14 -35.44
CA THR A 6 54.99 1.66 -36.11
C THR A 6 53.76 2.33 -35.50
N LEU A 7 52.64 2.39 -36.23
CA LEU A 7 51.38 2.92 -35.69
C LEU A 7 50.94 2.18 -34.39
N ALA A 8 51.35 0.92 -34.25
CA ALA A 8 51.12 0.10 -33.07
C ALA A 8 51.88 0.59 -31.82
N ASP A 9 53.03 1.23 -31.99
CA ASP A 9 53.84 1.78 -30.89
C ASP A 9 53.27 3.11 -30.36
N ILE A 10 52.37 3.74 -31.12
CA ILE A 10 51.73 5.02 -30.78
C ILE A 10 50.39 4.80 -30.09
N LEU A 11 49.66 3.74 -30.42
CA LEU A 11 48.28 3.51 -29.95
C LEU A 11 48.25 2.55 -28.78
N GLU A 12 47.92 3.07 -27.59
CA GLU A 12 47.70 2.22 -26.40
C GLU A 12 46.48 1.30 -26.56
N PRO A 13 46.49 0.07 -26.05
CA PRO A 13 45.38 -0.86 -26.24
C PRO A 13 44.06 -0.36 -25.59
N VAL A 14 42.97 -0.30 -26.38
CA VAL A 14 41.63 0.07 -25.89
C VAL A 14 41.13 -0.91 -24.83
N SER A 15 41.58 -2.17 -24.86
CA SER A 15 41.21 -3.20 -23.90
C SER A 15 41.63 -2.89 -22.45
N ALA A 16 42.62 -2.02 -22.26
CA ALA A 16 43.11 -1.62 -20.95
C ALA A 16 42.31 -0.44 -20.33
N VAL A 17 41.33 0.13 -21.04
CA VAL A 17 40.54 1.27 -20.56
C VAL A 17 39.33 0.76 -19.78
N ASN A 18 39.34 0.94 -18.46
CA ASN A 18 38.20 0.59 -17.60
C ASN A 18 37.42 1.82 -17.12
N ASP A 19 38.07 2.99 -17.05
CA ASP A 19 37.43 4.24 -16.64
C ASP A 19 37.97 5.46 -17.41
N ALA A 20 37.50 6.64 -17.02
CA ALA A 20 37.92 7.92 -17.62
C ALA A 20 39.41 8.25 -17.35
N ARG A 21 39.97 7.80 -16.21
CA ARG A 21 41.36 8.05 -15.84
C ARG A 21 42.31 7.20 -16.70
N ASP A 22 41.95 5.94 -16.93
CA ASP A 22 42.66 5.05 -17.85
C ASP A 22 42.66 5.62 -19.27
N ALA A 23 41.48 6.05 -19.75
CA ALA A 23 41.35 6.69 -21.06
C ALA A 23 42.23 7.94 -21.17
N GLN A 24 42.26 8.77 -20.12
CA GLN A 24 43.10 9.97 -20.07
C GLN A 24 44.60 9.66 -20.10
N LYS A 25 45.04 8.66 -19.33
CA LYS A 25 46.44 8.21 -19.30
C LYS A 25 46.87 7.64 -20.64
N ALA A 26 46.06 6.77 -21.23
CA ALA A 26 46.30 6.16 -22.54
C ALA A 26 46.34 7.21 -23.66
N LEU A 27 45.40 8.16 -23.64
CA LEU A 27 45.35 9.28 -24.58
C LEU A 27 46.60 10.17 -24.46
N LYS A 28 47.03 10.50 -23.24
CA LYS A 28 48.22 11.32 -23.01
C LYS A 28 49.49 10.64 -23.52
N LYS A 29 49.65 9.33 -23.29
CA LYS A 29 50.80 8.56 -23.78
C LYS A 29 50.81 8.51 -25.31
N SER A 30 49.66 8.19 -25.92
CA SER A 30 49.52 8.12 -27.38
C SER A 30 49.73 9.49 -28.05
N LEU A 31 49.22 10.57 -27.45
CA LEU A 31 49.40 11.95 -27.91
C LEU A 31 50.87 12.38 -27.83
N THR A 32 51.57 12.06 -26.73
CA THR A 32 52.99 12.39 -26.56
C THR A 32 53.87 11.65 -27.57
N ALA A 33 53.56 10.36 -27.81
CA ALA A 33 54.24 9.56 -28.83
C ALA A 33 54.01 10.13 -30.24
N LEU A 34 52.79 10.53 -30.57
CA LEU A 34 52.46 11.15 -31.86
C LEU A 34 53.16 12.50 -32.05
N VAL A 35 53.17 13.36 -31.02
CA VAL A 35 53.88 14.66 -31.06
C VAL A 35 55.36 14.45 -31.38
N ARG A 36 56.01 13.50 -30.70
CA ARG A 36 57.42 13.16 -30.94
C ARG A 36 57.63 12.59 -32.34
N ALA A 37 56.83 11.62 -32.76
CA ALA A 37 56.97 10.95 -34.07
C ALA A 37 56.67 11.88 -35.25
N ALA A 38 55.76 12.84 -35.08
CA ALA A 38 55.40 13.81 -36.10
C ALA A 38 56.30 15.06 -36.11
N GLY A 39 57.27 15.16 -35.19
CA GLY A 39 58.13 16.33 -35.05
C GLY A 39 57.36 17.62 -34.72
N MET A 40 56.30 17.49 -33.92
CA MET A 40 55.50 18.62 -33.44
C MET A 40 56.06 19.13 -32.10
N ASP A 41 55.85 20.42 -31.80
CA ASP A 41 56.29 21.02 -30.55
C ASP A 41 55.30 20.76 -29.41
N ALA A 42 54.00 20.72 -29.72
CA ALA A 42 52.95 20.51 -28.73
C ALA A 42 51.71 19.81 -29.28
N GLY A 43 50.97 19.14 -28.39
CA GLY A 43 49.69 18.50 -28.70
C GLY A 43 48.69 18.60 -27.56
N TRP A 44 47.41 18.64 -27.92
CA TRP A 44 46.26 18.69 -27.01
C TRP A 44 45.12 17.82 -27.53
N ALA A 45 44.38 17.22 -26.61
CA ALA A 45 43.15 16.50 -26.90
C ALA A 45 42.09 16.83 -25.84
N ARG A 46 40.85 17.05 -26.27
CA ARG A 46 39.71 17.26 -25.38
C ARG A 46 38.49 16.55 -25.91
N ILE A 47 37.93 15.67 -25.09
CA ILE A 47 36.84 14.77 -25.45
C ILE A 47 35.82 14.78 -24.32
N GLN A 48 34.55 14.94 -24.67
CA GLN A 48 33.44 14.91 -23.73
C GLN A 48 32.28 14.12 -24.32
N ILE A 49 31.90 13.05 -23.64
CA ILE A 49 30.69 12.29 -23.93
C ILE A 49 29.66 12.63 -22.85
N LYS A 50 28.51 13.18 -23.26
CA LYS A 50 27.43 13.52 -22.33
C LYS A 50 26.85 12.28 -21.65
N GLN A 51 26.74 11.17 -22.38
CA GLN A 51 26.34 9.88 -21.82
C GLN A 51 27.46 9.34 -20.92
N GLY A 52 27.13 9.05 -19.65
CA GLY A 52 28.11 8.64 -18.64
C GLY A 52 28.94 9.78 -18.05
N ASP A 53 28.69 11.04 -18.43
CA ASP A 53 29.42 12.26 -18.01
C ASP A 53 30.96 12.09 -18.02
N VAL A 54 31.49 11.50 -19.09
CA VAL A 54 32.93 11.26 -19.22
C VAL A 54 33.59 12.45 -19.92
N LYS A 55 34.54 13.07 -19.22
CA LYS A 55 35.41 14.13 -19.72
C LYS A 55 36.85 13.67 -19.66
N VAL A 56 37.54 13.72 -20.80
CA VAL A 56 38.94 13.31 -20.93
C VAL A 56 39.71 14.42 -21.63
N SER A 57 40.85 14.81 -21.05
CA SER A 57 41.75 15.79 -21.64
C SER A 57 43.20 15.39 -21.49
N ALA A 58 44.01 15.65 -22.52
CA ALA A 58 45.44 15.42 -22.49
C ALA A 58 46.19 16.57 -23.16
N ASP A 59 47.38 16.87 -22.65
CA ASP A 59 48.32 17.84 -23.22
C ASP A 59 49.77 17.39 -23.01
N THR A 60 50.69 17.93 -23.82
CA THR A 60 52.12 17.61 -23.76
C THR A 60 52.97 18.64 -22.99
N GLY A 61 52.39 19.42 -22.06
CA GLY A 61 53.14 20.21 -21.07
C GLY A 61 53.21 21.72 -21.28
N GLU A 62 52.52 22.30 -22.26
CA GLU A 62 52.46 23.76 -22.41
C GLU A 62 51.18 24.42 -21.84
N GLY A 63 50.35 23.68 -21.11
CA GLY A 63 49.07 24.16 -20.60
C GLY A 63 48.02 24.36 -21.70
N LEU A 64 46.75 24.21 -21.34
CA LEU A 64 45.59 24.29 -22.24
C LEU A 64 45.07 25.74 -22.31
N PRO A 65 44.84 26.30 -23.51
CA PRO A 65 44.10 27.55 -23.62
C PRO A 65 42.61 27.34 -23.28
N SER A 66 42.07 28.19 -22.42
CA SER A 66 40.67 28.17 -21.98
C SER A 66 39.68 28.63 -23.07
N PHE A 67 40.12 29.48 -24.01
CA PHE A 67 39.23 30.26 -24.88
C PHE A 67 38.80 29.60 -26.20
N CYS A 68 39.64 28.80 -26.86
CA CYS A 68 39.33 28.33 -28.23
C CYS A 68 38.35 27.14 -28.31
N PHE A 69 37.91 26.57 -27.18
CA PHE A 69 37.49 25.17 -27.17
C PHE A 69 36.27 24.81 -26.31
N ASN A 70 35.60 25.80 -25.70
CA ASN A 70 34.29 25.59 -25.08
C ASN A 70 33.18 25.69 -26.16
N GLY A 71 32.79 24.54 -26.73
CA GLY A 71 31.59 24.42 -27.57
C GLY A 71 31.74 24.74 -29.06
N LEU A 72 32.95 24.69 -29.63
CA LEU A 72 33.22 24.93 -31.08
C LEU A 72 32.73 26.31 -31.60
N LYS A 73 32.60 27.32 -30.74
CA LYS A 73 31.97 28.61 -31.07
C LYS A 73 32.91 29.66 -31.68
N ALA A 74 33.85 29.26 -32.54
CA ALA A 74 34.77 30.17 -33.23
C ALA A 74 34.65 29.99 -34.76
N PRO A 75 33.62 30.56 -35.42
CA PRO A 75 33.38 30.39 -36.86
C PRO A 75 34.54 30.91 -37.72
N GLU A 76 35.35 31.82 -37.21
CA GLU A 76 36.58 32.33 -37.84
C GLU A 76 37.79 31.37 -37.75
N CYS A 77 37.77 30.33 -36.90
CA CYS A 77 38.83 29.32 -36.92
C CYS A 77 38.56 28.24 -37.96
N LEU A 78 39.48 28.08 -38.92
CA LEU A 78 39.51 26.94 -39.85
C LEU A 78 39.44 25.60 -39.09
N CYS A 79 40.13 25.51 -37.95
CA CYS A 79 40.15 24.35 -37.07
C CYS A 79 38.76 23.99 -36.54
N ALA A 80 38.05 24.95 -35.95
CA ALA A 80 36.74 24.74 -35.34
C ALA A 80 35.69 24.37 -36.39
N ARG A 81 35.71 25.03 -37.56
CA ARG A 81 34.83 24.70 -38.68
C ARG A 81 35.02 23.29 -39.21
N GLN A 82 36.27 22.87 -39.41
CA GLN A 82 36.56 21.55 -39.96
C GLN A 82 36.30 20.44 -38.93
N ILE A 83 36.60 20.66 -37.65
CA ILE A 83 36.25 19.73 -36.56
C ILE A 83 34.73 19.59 -36.46
N ALA A 84 33.96 20.68 -36.50
CA ALA A 84 32.50 20.64 -36.50
C ALA A 84 31.92 19.92 -37.72
N ALA A 85 32.62 19.97 -38.87
CA ALA A 85 32.25 19.24 -40.07
C ALA A 85 32.75 17.78 -40.10
N GLY A 86 33.39 17.30 -39.02
CA GLY A 86 33.92 15.92 -38.94
C GLY A 86 35.13 15.68 -39.86
N LYS A 87 35.89 16.72 -40.21
CA LYS A 87 37.04 16.64 -41.12
C LYS A 87 38.37 16.93 -40.43
N THR A 88 39.36 16.10 -40.72
CA THR A 88 40.76 16.31 -40.34
C THR A 88 41.45 17.28 -41.29
N GLY A 89 42.33 18.11 -40.77
CA GLY A 89 42.99 19.15 -41.55
C GLY A 89 44.29 19.67 -40.95
N ALA A 90 44.93 20.58 -41.69
CA ALA A 90 46.15 21.25 -41.28
C ALA A 90 46.22 22.69 -41.82
N ALA A 91 46.94 23.56 -41.13
CA ALA A 91 47.12 24.97 -41.46
C ALA A 91 48.61 25.35 -41.43
N LYS A 92 49.13 25.86 -42.56
CA LYS A 92 50.54 26.30 -42.72
C LYS A 92 50.85 27.69 -42.14
N LYS A 93 49.83 28.38 -41.59
CA LYS A 93 49.88 29.64 -40.81
C LYS A 93 48.58 29.74 -39.99
N PRO A 94 48.46 29.05 -38.84
CA PRO A 94 47.23 29.07 -38.06
C PRO A 94 46.92 30.48 -37.53
N ALA A 95 45.75 31.02 -37.90
CA ALA A 95 45.33 32.39 -37.58
C ALA A 95 44.60 32.53 -36.22
N GLY A 96 44.62 31.51 -35.37
CA GLY A 96 44.02 31.61 -34.03
C GLY A 96 44.87 32.47 -33.08
N ALA A 97 44.23 33.22 -32.17
CA ALA A 97 44.93 34.03 -31.16
C ALA A 97 45.96 33.20 -30.37
N PHE A 98 45.55 32.02 -29.92
CA PHE A 98 46.41 31.04 -29.26
C PHE A 98 47.67 30.67 -30.07
N CYS A 99 47.51 30.44 -31.38
CA CYS A 99 48.63 30.06 -32.22
C CYS A 99 49.57 31.23 -32.51
N ARG A 100 49.05 32.45 -32.59
CA ARG A 100 49.85 33.67 -32.76
C ARG A 100 50.69 33.98 -31.52
N GLU A 101 50.07 33.94 -30.33
CA GLU A 101 50.76 34.20 -29.06
C GLU A 101 51.96 33.25 -28.84
N ARG A 102 51.84 32.00 -29.29
CA ARG A 102 52.90 30.99 -29.16
C ARG A 102 53.80 30.84 -30.38
N SER A 103 53.62 31.70 -31.39
CA SER A 103 54.41 31.71 -32.62
C SER A 103 54.43 30.36 -33.36
N TYR A 104 53.30 29.66 -33.41
CA TYR A 104 53.20 28.42 -34.19
C TYR A 104 53.08 28.70 -35.68
N ALA A 105 53.99 28.13 -36.46
CA ALA A 105 54.00 28.22 -37.91
C ALA A 105 53.17 27.11 -38.59
N PHE A 106 52.78 26.07 -37.86
CA PHE A 106 51.99 24.96 -38.39
C PHE A 106 51.04 24.38 -37.33
N ALA A 107 49.86 23.94 -37.75
CA ALA A 107 48.93 23.20 -36.91
C ALA A 107 48.24 22.08 -37.69
N ALA A 108 47.98 20.96 -37.02
CA ALA A 108 47.15 19.86 -37.52
C ALA A 108 46.06 19.51 -36.51
N PHE A 109 44.88 19.12 -36.98
CA PHE A 109 43.76 18.82 -36.10
C PHE A 109 42.86 17.74 -36.69
N ALA A 110 42.26 16.95 -35.81
CA ALA A 110 41.28 15.93 -36.17
C ALA A 110 40.11 15.92 -35.17
N PRO A 111 38.87 15.71 -35.64
CA PRO A 111 37.72 15.49 -34.77
C PRO A 111 37.78 14.09 -34.16
N VAL A 112 37.43 13.99 -32.88
CA VAL A 112 37.18 12.72 -32.22
C VAL A 112 35.70 12.40 -32.35
N MET A 113 35.40 11.25 -32.93
CA MET A 113 34.04 10.82 -33.24
C MET A 113 33.61 9.68 -32.30
N ASP A 114 32.37 9.75 -31.84
CA ASP A 114 31.64 8.63 -31.25
C ASP A 114 30.45 8.32 -32.17
N GLY A 115 30.56 7.22 -32.92
CA GLY A 115 29.68 6.95 -34.05
C GLY A 115 29.69 8.10 -35.07
N LYS A 116 28.55 8.78 -35.25
CA LYS A 116 28.39 9.94 -36.16
C LYS A 116 28.53 11.29 -35.47
N LYS A 117 28.69 11.33 -34.13
CA LYS A 117 28.73 12.58 -33.36
C LYS A 117 30.18 12.96 -33.05
N THR A 118 30.53 14.21 -33.29
CA THR A 118 31.81 14.77 -32.82
C THR A 118 31.73 15.00 -31.32
N VAL A 119 32.53 14.25 -30.56
CA VAL A 119 32.59 14.30 -29.09
C VAL A 119 33.84 15.01 -28.58
N GLY A 120 34.77 15.36 -29.47
CA GLY A 120 36.01 16.01 -29.10
C GLY A 120 36.91 16.32 -30.28
N PHE A 121 38.16 16.61 -29.99
CA PHE A 121 39.19 16.88 -30.99
C PHE A 121 40.59 16.58 -30.47
N ILE A 122 41.52 16.46 -31.41
CA ILE A 122 42.97 16.43 -31.19
C ILE A 122 43.57 17.57 -32.01
N PHE A 123 44.50 18.30 -31.42
CA PHE A 123 45.19 19.45 -32.02
C PHE A 123 46.69 19.32 -31.78
N LEU A 124 47.50 19.46 -32.83
CA LEU A 124 48.96 19.44 -32.80
C LEU A 124 49.49 20.75 -33.38
N ALA A 125 50.60 21.26 -32.84
CA ALA A 125 51.22 22.50 -33.32
C ALA A 125 52.74 22.41 -33.40
N ALA A 126 53.32 23.17 -34.33
CA ALA A 126 54.76 23.33 -34.47
C ALA A 126 55.15 24.79 -34.75
N LYS A 127 56.27 25.24 -34.18
CA LYS A 127 56.90 26.56 -34.36
C LYS A 127 57.63 26.68 -35.69
N LYS A 128 58.05 25.54 -36.27
CA LYS A 128 58.65 25.47 -37.60
C LYS A 128 57.62 25.07 -38.65
N LYS A 129 57.88 25.45 -39.91
CA LYS A 129 57.12 24.90 -41.04
C LYS A 129 57.29 23.39 -41.04
N SER A 130 56.17 22.68 -40.99
CA SER A 130 56.13 21.22 -41.02
C SER A 130 55.19 20.75 -42.13
N SER A 131 55.27 19.46 -42.45
CA SER A 131 54.36 18.76 -43.34
C SER A 131 53.74 17.61 -42.58
N PHE A 132 52.42 17.44 -42.69
CA PHE A 132 51.70 16.49 -41.86
C PHE A 132 51.00 15.43 -42.70
N ASN A 133 51.19 14.17 -42.31
CA ASN A 133 50.43 13.05 -42.84
C ASN A 133 49.17 12.84 -41.97
N PRO A 134 47.95 13.02 -42.50
CA PRO A 134 46.72 12.93 -41.72
C PRO A 134 46.45 11.51 -41.17
N VAL A 135 47.07 10.47 -41.77
CA VAL A 135 46.79 9.06 -41.42
C VAL A 135 47.02 8.76 -39.95
N ALA A 136 48.13 9.22 -39.36
CA ALA A 136 48.45 8.95 -37.97
C ALA A 136 47.53 9.72 -36.99
N LEU A 137 47.12 10.94 -37.37
CA LEU A 137 46.17 11.73 -36.57
C LEU A 137 44.78 11.15 -36.59
N ASP A 138 44.32 10.73 -37.78
CA ASP A 138 43.02 10.09 -37.95
C ASP A 138 42.96 8.77 -37.20
N ALA A 139 44.05 8.00 -37.23
CA ALA A 139 44.14 6.78 -36.44
C ALA A 139 44.04 7.09 -34.94
N LEU A 140 44.80 8.06 -34.43
CA LEU A 140 44.73 8.45 -33.03
C LEU A 140 43.34 9.01 -32.66
N ALA A 141 42.72 9.82 -33.52
CA ALA A 141 41.41 10.41 -33.26
C ALA A 141 40.29 9.37 -33.23
N ARG A 142 40.29 8.41 -34.17
CA ARG A 142 39.38 7.25 -34.12
C ARG A 142 39.61 6.41 -32.86
N HIS A 143 40.87 6.16 -32.54
CA HIS A 143 41.26 5.35 -31.39
C HIS A 143 40.88 6.01 -30.06
N ALA A 144 41.08 7.32 -29.95
CA ALA A 144 40.63 8.12 -28.82
C ALA A 144 39.10 8.10 -28.66
N GLY A 145 38.37 8.14 -29.78
CA GLY A 145 36.92 7.96 -29.78
C GLY A 145 36.49 6.63 -29.16
N LEU A 146 37.13 5.53 -29.57
CA LEU A 146 36.87 4.19 -29.01
C LEU A 146 37.21 4.10 -27.51
N MET A 147 38.35 4.66 -27.09
CA MET A 147 38.76 4.67 -25.68
C MET A 147 37.75 5.41 -24.80
N VAL A 148 37.34 6.61 -25.20
CA VAL A 148 36.40 7.41 -24.40
C VAL A 148 34.99 6.83 -24.45
N HIS A 149 34.58 6.26 -25.59
CA HIS A 149 33.31 5.52 -25.68
C HIS A 149 33.27 4.33 -24.71
N ARG A 150 34.35 3.55 -24.64
CA ARG A 150 34.46 2.44 -23.68
C ARG A 150 34.39 2.92 -22.23
N ALA A 151 35.11 3.99 -21.90
CA ALA A 151 35.04 4.60 -20.56
C ALA A 151 33.62 5.08 -20.22
N ALA A 152 32.90 5.69 -21.18
CA ALA A 152 31.52 6.13 -21.00
C ALA A 152 30.56 4.94 -20.79
N GLN A 153 30.71 3.86 -21.54
CA GLN A 153 29.94 2.64 -21.34
C GLN A 153 30.22 2.00 -19.97
N ALA A 154 31.49 1.97 -19.54
CA ALA A 154 31.86 1.44 -18.23
C ALA A 154 31.25 2.27 -17.10
N ALA A 155 31.31 3.60 -17.18
CA ALA A 155 30.68 4.50 -16.21
C ALA A 155 29.16 4.31 -16.13
N LEU A 156 28.48 4.15 -17.28
CA LEU A 156 27.05 3.87 -17.31
C LEU A 156 26.71 2.50 -16.71
N ARG A 157 27.53 1.49 -17.00
CA ARG A 157 27.36 0.12 -16.47
C ARG A 157 27.52 0.10 -14.95
N GLU A 158 28.52 0.81 -14.44
CA GLU A 158 28.76 0.96 -13.00
C GLU A 158 27.59 1.65 -12.31
N LYS A 159 27.10 2.79 -12.85
CA LYS A 159 25.88 3.46 -12.33
C LYS A 159 24.69 2.51 -12.31
N ARG A 160 24.50 1.69 -13.34
CA ARG A 160 23.38 0.74 -13.44
C ARG A 160 23.52 -0.41 -12.44
N LEU A 161 24.74 -0.92 -12.21
CA LEU A 161 25.01 -1.91 -11.16
C LEU A 161 24.72 -1.35 -9.78
N GLN A 162 25.15 -0.13 -9.47
CA GLN A 162 24.85 0.53 -8.19
C GLN A 162 23.35 0.73 -7.97
N THR A 163 22.61 1.09 -9.03
CA THR A 163 21.14 1.21 -8.99
C THR A 163 20.51 -0.15 -8.66
N LEU A 164 20.90 -1.22 -9.36
CA LEU A 164 20.38 -2.57 -9.13
C LEU A 164 20.73 -3.11 -7.73
N GLN A 165 21.94 -2.86 -7.24
CA GLN A 165 22.36 -3.24 -5.89
C GLN A 165 21.52 -2.54 -4.82
N THR A 166 21.23 -1.25 -4.99
CA THR A 166 20.36 -0.50 -4.09
C THR A 166 18.95 -1.08 -4.08
N VAL A 167 18.35 -1.31 -5.25
CA VAL A 167 17.01 -1.91 -5.36
C VAL A 167 16.97 -3.29 -4.71
N THR A 168 17.98 -4.13 -4.97
CA THR A 168 18.05 -5.48 -4.37
C THR A 168 18.19 -5.42 -2.85
N ARG A 169 18.98 -4.48 -2.32
CA ARG A 169 19.15 -4.28 -0.88
C ARG A 169 17.87 -3.79 -0.22
N VAL A 170 17.15 -2.85 -0.84
CA VAL A 170 15.82 -2.43 -0.37
C VAL A 170 14.84 -3.60 -0.40
N GLY A 171 14.85 -4.41 -1.46
CA GLY A 171 14.07 -5.63 -1.55
C GLY A 171 14.37 -6.64 -0.43
N ALA A 172 15.64 -6.79 -0.04
CA ALA A 172 16.03 -7.65 1.09
C ALA A 172 15.54 -7.10 2.44
N ILE A 173 15.61 -5.78 2.66
CA ILE A 173 15.06 -5.11 3.85
C ILE A 173 13.55 -5.32 3.92
N ILE A 174 12.85 -5.11 2.80
CA ILE A 174 11.42 -5.36 2.66
C ILE A 174 11.06 -6.80 3.06
N ALA A 175 11.82 -7.78 2.59
CA ALA A 175 11.55 -9.19 2.83
C ALA A 175 11.74 -9.62 4.30
N SER A 176 12.49 -8.86 5.10
CA SER A 176 12.80 -9.20 6.50
C SER A 176 11.88 -8.55 7.53
N GLN A 177 11.01 -7.61 7.14
CA GLN A 177 10.13 -6.92 8.10
C GLN A 177 8.78 -7.64 8.21
N LEU A 178 8.30 -7.77 9.46
CA LEU A 178 7.09 -8.53 9.76
C LEU A 178 5.84 -7.64 9.84
N THR A 179 6.02 -6.33 10.03
CA THR A 179 4.91 -5.38 10.20
C THR A 179 5.02 -4.22 9.22
N LEU A 180 3.86 -3.62 8.87
CA LEU A 180 3.83 -2.47 7.97
C LEU A 180 4.66 -1.30 8.52
N LYS A 181 4.58 -1.04 9.83
CA LYS A 181 5.28 0.07 10.50
C LYS A 181 6.81 -0.07 10.43
N GLU A 182 7.33 -1.26 10.71
CA GLU A 182 8.78 -1.53 10.63
C GLU A 182 9.27 -1.45 9.18
N LEU A 183 8.45 -1.93 8.23
CA LEU A 183 8.74 -1.87 6.81
C LEU A 183 8.85 -0.43 6.30
N THR A 184 7.84 0.39 6.57
CA THR A 184 7.80 1.79 6.08
C THR A 184 8.97 2.59 6.66
N GLN A 185 9.27 2.41 7.95
CA GLN A 185 10.40 3.07 8.63
C GLN A 185 11.77 2.64 8.08
N ALA A 186 12.01 1.34 7.94
CA ALA A 186 13.29 0.83 7.45
C ALA A 186 13.58 1.30 6.01
N VAL A 187 12.55 1.40 5.17
CA VAL A 187 12.68 1.91 3.80
C VAL A 187 13.09 3.39 3.77
N VAL A 188 12.42 4.26 4.53
CA VAL A 188 12.73 5.70 4.50
C VAL A 188 14.12 5.98 5.06
N GLU A 189 14.56 5.25 6.09
CA GLU A 189 15.92 5.35 6.65
C GLU A 189 16.99 4.94 5.65
N HIS A 190 16.76 3.83 4.92
CA HIS A 190 17.73 3.36 3.94
C HIS A 190 17.86 4.33 2.77
N LEU A 191 16.72 4.83 2.26
CA LEU A 191 16.71 5.83 1.19
C LEU A 191 17.38 7.12 1.61
N GLY A 192 17.14 7.57 2.84
CA GLY A 192 17.80 8.74 3.43
C GLY A 192 19.32 8.67 3.32
N ARG A 193 19.88 7.53 3.73
CA ARG A 193 21.34 7.27 3.70
C ARG A 193 21.89 7.14 2.27
N VAL A 194 21.17 6.45 1.39
CA VAL A 194 21.64 6.20 0.01
C VAL A 194 21.62 7.47 -0.82
N LEU A 195 20.54 8.25 -0.73
CA LEU A 195 20.38 9.51 -1.48
C LEU A 195 21.07 10.71 -0.81
N ARG A 196 21.61 10.53 0.42
CA ARG A 196 22.27 11.59 1.20
C ARG A 196 21.40 12.85 1.29
N THR A 197 20.14 12.64 1.66
CA THR A 197 19.12 13.69 1.67
C THR A 197 18.69 14.03 3.08
N ASP A 198 18.17 15.24 3.27
CA ASP A 198 17.82 15.75 4.60
C ASP A 198 16.54 15.13 5.15
N ARG A 199 15.54 14.86 4.29
CA ARG A 199 14.27 14.26 4.70
C ARG A 199 13.76 13.25 3.67
N VAL A 200 13.15 12.16 4.14
CA VAL A 200 12.37 11.21 3.32
C VAL A 200 11.01 10.99 3.98
N ASN A 201 9.93 11.04 3.23
CA ASN A 201 8.59 10.71 3.72
C ASN A 201 7.95 9.62 2.88
N MET A 202 7.24 8.72 3.54
CA MET A 202 6.33 7.77 2.90
C MET A 202 4.89 8.11 3.30
N VAL A 203 4.05 8.26 2.29
CA VAL A 203 2.64 8.61 2.42
C VAL A 203 1.80 7.52 1.79
N LEU A 204 0.83 6.96 2.51
CA LEU A 204 -0.15 6.02 1.95
C LEU A 204 -1.41 6.76 1.53
N TYR A 205 -2.07 6.27 0.48
CA TYR A 205 -3.32 6.80 -0.02
C TYR A 205 -4.48 5.87 0.36
N ASN A 206 -5.41 6.40 1.16
CA ASN A 206 -6.67 5.73 1.44
C ASN A 206 -7.71 6.15 0.38
N ARG A 207 -8.00 5.23 -0.53
CA ARG A 207 -8.95 5.47 -1.62
C ARG A 207 -10.40 5.63 -1.14
N LYS A 208 -10.80 5.01 -0.03
CA LYS A 208 -12.20 5.06 0.44
C LYS A 208 -12.53 6.42 1.05
N GLU A 209 -11.58 6.99 1.78
CA GLU A 209 -11.74 8.26 2.48
C GLU A 209 -11.17 9.45 1.70
N GLU A 210 -10.50 9.17 0.57
CA GLU A 210 -9.75 10.15 -0.21
C GLU A 210 -8.74 10.93 0.65
N THR A 211 -8.04 10.23 1.54
CA THR A 211 -7.05 10.79 2.46
C THR A 211 -5.65 10.28 2.17
N LEU A 212 -4.66 11.06 2.60
CA LEU A 212 -3.24 10.76 2.55
C LEU A 212 -2.71 10.70 3.99
N GLU A 213 -1.98 9.64 4.30
CA GLU A 213 -1.49 9.35 5.64
C GLU A 213 0.04 9.26 5.64
N PHE A 214 0.71 10.09 6.44
CA PHE A 214 2.17 9.97 6.65
C PHE A 214 2.46 8.77 7.55
N VAL A 215 3.02 7.70 6.98
CA VAL A 215 3.26 6.44 7.71
C VAL A 215 4.70 6.24 8.15
N ALA A 216 5.65 6.99 7.58
CA ALA A 216 7.05 6.97 7.99
C ALA A 216 7.80 8.21 7.51
N THR A 217 8.75 8.66 8.33
CA THR A 217 9.60 9.82 8.04
C THR A 217 11.02 9.55 8.49
N TYR A 218 12.00 9.92 7.67
CA TYR A 218 13.42 9.99 8.01
C TYR A 218 13.88 11.44 7.95
N PHE A 219 14.76 11.82 8.88
CA PHE A 219 15.48 13.10 8.90
C PHE A 219 16.98 12.89 9.18
N SER A 220 17.85 13.66 8.53
CA SER A 220 19.28 13.69 8.83
C SER A 220 19.58 14.65 10.01
N GLY A 221 19.14 14.31 11.22
CA GLY A 221 19.31 15.11 12.45
C GLY A 221 18.66 14.44 13.68
N GLU A 222 18.75 15.06 14.87
CA GLU A 222 18.04 14.54 16.06
C GLU A 222 16.52 14.59 15.86
N ASN A 223 15.88 13.50 16.30
CA ASN A 223 14.50 13.09 16.03
C ASN A 223 13.49 14.23 16.08
N ASN A 224 12.58 14.23 15.10
CA ASN A 224 11.18 14.46 15.43
C ASN A 224 10.30 13.43 14.74
N THR A 225 9.66 12.60 15.57
CA THR A 225 8.48 11.81 15.24
C THR A 225 7.32 12.77 15.13
N ASP A 226 7.15 13.43 13.98
CA ASP A 226 5.84 13.99 13.66
C ASP A 226 4.89 12.80 13.57
N GLY A 227 3.79 12.86 14.33
CA GLY A 227 2.79 11.81 14.39
C GLY A 227 2.22 11.50 13.00
N THR A 228 1.47 10.41 12.94
CA THR A 228 0.72 10.04 11.74
C THR A 228 -0.24 11.17 11.36
N GLU A 229 0.17 12.04 10.44
CA GLU A 229 -0.66 13.13 9.94
C GLU A 229 -1.53 12.59 8.79
N VAL A 230 -2.84 12.74 8.94
CA VAL A 230 -3.83 12.40 7.91
C VAL A 230 -4.40 13.70 7.34
N TYR A 231 -4.36 13.83 6.03
CA TYR A 231 -4.85 15.02 5.32
C TYR A 231 -5.66 14.63 4.09
N PRO A 232 -6.67 15.41 3.71
CA PRO A 232 -7.48 15.14 2.53
C PRO A 232 -6.64 15.26 1.24
N LEU A 233 -6.99 14.45 0.25
CA LEU A 233 -6.46 14.56 -1.10
C LEU A 233 -6.88 15.91 -1.69
N SER A 234 -5.95 16.85 -1.72
CA SER A 234 -6.20 18.25 -2.10
C SER A 234 -5.21 18.68 -3.19
N ASP A 235 -4.57 19.83 -3.04
CA ASP A 235 -3.75 20.45 -4.10
C ASP A 235 -2.26 20.48 -3.74
N GLY A 236 -1.84 19.71 -2.74
CA GLY A 236 -0.43 19.58 -2.35
C GLY A 236 0.40 18.74 -3.31
N MET A 237 1.73 18.77 -3.16
CA MET A 237 2.68 18.00 -4.01
C MET A 237 2.39 16.49 -4.02
N ASN A 238 2.12 15.89 -2.86
CA ASN A 238 1.76 14.46 -2.78
C ASN A 238 0.43 14.20 -3.50
N SER A 239 -0.57 15.08 -3.33
CA SER A 239 -1.85 14.96 -4.03
C SER A 239 -1.70 15.13 -5.54
N TRP A 240 -0.80 16.01 -6.00
CA TRP A 240 -0.49 16.15 -7.42
C TRP A 240 0.08 14.85 -8.00
N ILE A 241 1.02 14.20 -7.30
CA ILE A 241 1.57 12.90 -7.72
C ILE A 241 0.46 11.85 -7.76
N VAL A 242 -0.44 11.86 -6.78
CA VAL A 242 -1.57 10.91 -6.74
C VAL A 242 -2.50 11.06 -7.93
N LYS A 243 -2.85 12.31 -8.26
CA LYS A 243 -3.70 12.66 -9.40
C LYS A 243 -3.03 12.35 -10.75
N ASN A 244 -1.74 12.65 -10.89
CA ASN A 244 -1.03 12.57 -12.17
C ASN A 244 -0.29 11.23 -12.41
N ARG A 245 -0.08 10.42 -11.36
CA ARG A 245 0.59 9.11 -11.40
C ARG A 245 1.98 9.12 -12.04
N ARG A 246 2.73 10.20 -11.88
CA ARG A 246 4.10 10.35 -12.39
C ARG A 246 4.99 11.06 -11.36
N PRO A 247 6.31 10.85 -11.40
CA PRO A 247 7.23 11.57 -10.54
C PRO A 247 7.14 13.09 -10.73
N LEU A 248 7.35 13.83 -9.64
CA LEU A 248 7.49 15.28 -9.63
C LEU A 248 8.88 15.61 -9.07
N VAL A 249 9.62 16.47 -9.78
CA VAL A 249 10.96 16.92 -9.38
C VAL A 249 10.96 18.44 -9.41
N ILE A 250 11.36 19.04 -8.30
CA ILE A 250 11.59 20.49 -8.18
C ILE A 250 13.05 20.66 -7.80
N GLY A 251 13.83 21.22 -8.72
CA GLY A 251 15.29 21.35 -8.57
C GLY A 251 15.73 22.56 -7.75
N ASN A 252 14.93 23.63 -7.68
CA ASN A 252 15.32 24.82 -6.95
C ASN A 252 14.10 25.61 -6.46
N GLY A 253 13.88 25.65 -5.15
CA GLY A 253 12.84 26.45 -4.52
C GLY A 253 11.45 25.84 -4.67
N THR A 254 11.06 25.00 -3.69
CA THR A 254 9.75 24.34 -3.72
C THR A 254 8.57 25.30 -3.69
N GLU A 255 8.63 26.39 -2.93
CA GLU A 255 7.52 27.33 -2.79
C GLU A 255 7.20 28.08 -4.10
N GLU A 256 8.22 28.68 -4.72
CA GLU A 256 8.08 29.40 -5.98
C GLU A 256 7.59 28.51 -7.12
N GLU A 257 8.17 27.30 -7.26
CA GLU A 257 7.79 26.40 -8.34
C GLU A 257 6.39 25.79 -8.11
N CYS A 258 6.02 25.49 -6.86
CA CYS A 258 4.65 25.08 -6.53
C CYS A 258 3.64 26.16 -6.91
N ALA A 259 3.92 27.43 -6.58
CA ALA A 259 3.05 28.55 -6.97
C ALA A 259 2.89 28.67 -8.49
N ARG A 260 3.99 28.51 -9.25
CA ARG A 260 3.94 28.50 -10.73
C ARG A 260 3.12 27.35 -11.31
N MET A 261 3.14 26.20 -10.65
CA MET A 261 2.40 25.00 -11.05
C MET A 261 0.94 24.98 -10.55
N GLY A 262 0.53 25.94 -9.72
CA GLY A 262 -0.78 25.92 -9.05
C GLY A 262 -0.91 24.83 -7.99
N ILE A 263 0.21 24.37 -7.43
CA ILE A 263 0.28 23.38 -6.35
C ILE A 263 0.37 24.14 -5.03
N ARG A 264 -0.44 23.75 -4.03
CA ARG A 264 -0.33 24.29 -2.68
C ARG A 264 0.94 23.74 -2.03
N HIS A 265 1.88 24.62 -1.70
CA HIS A 265 3.04 24.23 -0.90
C HIS A 265 2.63 23.94 0.55
N GLY A 266 3.25 22.94 1.15
CA GLY A 266 3.03 22.56 2.55
C GLY A 266 4.36 22.18 3.21
N GLY A 267 4.48 22.50 4.50
CA GLY A 267 5.69 22.29 5.29
C GLY A 267 6.79 23.32 5.00
N THR A 268 8.00 23.04 5.49
CA THR A 268 9.16 23.92 5.29
C THR A 268 9.63 23.90 3.83
N PRO A 269 9.83 25.05 3.17
CA PRO A 269 10.36 25.10 1.81
C PRO A 269 11.74 24.45 1.69
N ALA A 270 11.82 23.40 0.88
CA ALA A 270 13.08 22.77 0.49
C ALA A 270 13.65 23.44 -0.78
N LYS A 271 14.97 23.36 -0.96
CA LYS A 271 15.64 23.79 -2.19
C LYS A 271 15.46 22.77 -3.29
N SER A 272 15.66 21.49 -2.99
CA SER A 272 15.38 20.38 -3.91
C SER A 272 14.32 19.47 -3.32
N TRP A 273 13.39 19.00 -4.15
CA TRP A 273 12.36 18.05 -3.77
C TRP A 273 12.08 17.07 -4.89
N MET A 274 11.85 15.81 -4.56
CA MET A 274 11.40 14.81 -5.52
C MET A 274 10.40 13.87 -4.86
N GLY A 275 9.36 13.49 -5.60
CA GLY A 275 8.42 12.46 -5.21
C GLY A 275 8.15 11.48 -6.34
N ALA A 276 7.96 10.22 -5.98
CA ALA A 276 7.62 9.14 -6.89
C ALA A 276 6.34 8.41 -6.42
N PRO A 277 5.42 8.07 -7.35
CA PRO A 277 4.21 7.32 -7.01
C PRO A 277 4.56 5.86 -6.69
N MET A 278 3.94 5.32 -5.64
CA MET A 278 3.97 3.90 -5.32
C MET A 278 2.81 3.22 -6.05
N LEU A 279 3.10 2.53 -7.15
CA LEU A 279 2.10 1.90 -8.01
C LEU A 279 2.14 0.38 -7.90
N HIS A 280 0.99 -0.25 -7.69
CA HIS A 280 0.81 -1.69 -7.72
C HIS A 280 -0.35 -2.04 -8.67
N ASN A 281 -0.09 -2.82 -9.72
CA ASN A 281 -1.09 -3.19 -10.75
C ASN A 281 -1.89 -1.99 -11.31
N GLY A 282 -1.23 -0.86 -11.54
CA GLY A 282 -1.85 0.38 -12.04
C GLY A 282 -2.68 1.15 -11.01
N GLN A 283 -2.82 0.64 -9.78
CA GLN A 283 -3.41 1.35 -8.66
C GLN A 283 -2.33 2.09 -7.87
N ILE A 284 -2.66 3.29 -7.42
CA ILE A 284 -1.76 4.06 -6.56
C ILE A 284 -1.99 3.70 -5.11
N ILE A 285 -0.90 3.27 -4.46
CA ILE A 285 -0.86 2.89 -3.05
C ILE A 285 -0.43 4.07 -2.18
N GLY A 286 0.37 4.98 -2.74
CA GLY A 286 0.88 6.13 -2.01
C GLY A 286 1.97 6.87 -2.76
N VAL A 287 2.75 7.67 -2.02
CA VAL A 287 3.84 8.51 -2.52
C VAL A 287 5.06 8.34 -1.63
N LEU A 288 6.22 8.23 -2.27
CA LEU A 288 7.52 8.26 -1.62
C LEU A 288 8.23 9.54 -2.03
N SER A 289 8.64 10.36 -1.07
CA SER A 289 9.24 11.69 -1.34
C SER A 289 10.53 11.93 -0.58
N VAL A 290 11.41 12.73 -1.17
CA VAL A 290 12.72 13.12 -0.64
C VAL A 290 12.92 14.62 -0.78
N GLN A 291 13.63 15.21 0.19
CA GLN A 291 13.81 16.65 0.30
C GLN A 291 15.23 17.00 0.75
N ALA A 292 15.81 18.01 0.11
CA ALA A 292 17.08 18.62 0.50
C ALA A 292 16.91 20.13 0.67
N TYR A 293 17.30 20.63 1.84
CA TYR A 293 17.21 22.03 2.25
C TYR A 293 18.53 22.77 1.97
N GLY A 294 19.67 22.08 2.00
CA GLY A 294 20.99 22.67 1.82
C GLY A 294 21.31 23.08 0.38
N GLU A 295 21.05 22.19 -0.58
CA GLU A 295 21.54 22.28 -1.96
C GLU A 295 20.42 22.23 -3.02
N PRO A 296 20.49 23.06 -4.09
CA PRO A 296 19.63 22.94 -5.26
C PRO A 296 20.16 21.87 -6.24
N GLU A 297 19.28 21.39 -7.12
CA GLU A 297 19.51 20.42 -8.21
C GLU A 297 20.16 19.09 -7.78
N VAL A 298 19.82 18.61 -6.58
CA VAL A 298 20.38 17.37 -6.01
C VAL A 298 19.87 16.11 -6.73
N TYR A 299 18.64 16.12 -7.23
CA TYR A 299 17.99 14.94 -7.80
C TYR A 299 18.04 14.93 -9.34
N ASP A 300 19.05 14.25 -9.87
CA ASP A 300 19.22 14.04 -11.31
C ASP A 300 18.33 12.91 -11.86
N ALA A 301 18.42 12.65 -13.16
CA ALA A 301 17.66 11.58 -13.81
C ALA A 301 17.95 10.17 -13.24
N SER A 302 19.16 9.94 -12.73
CA SER A 302 19.51 8.66 -12.09
C SER A 302 18.82 8.52 -10.72
N ALA A 303 18.70 9.60 -9.96
CA ALA A 303 17.93 9.63 -8.71
C ALA A 303 16.44 9.35 -8.95
N VAL A 304 15.86 9.91 -10.02
CA VAL A 304 14.46 9.66 -10.42
C VAL A 304 14.23 8.20 -10.82
N GLU A 305 15.14 7.61 -11.60
CA GLU A 305 15.07 6.19 -11.99
C GLU A 305 15.13 5.29 -10.75
N LEU A 306 16.08 5.54 -9.84
CA LEU A 306 16.21 4.79 -8.59
C LEU A 306 14.95 4.90 -7.73
N MET A 307 14.44 6.11 -7.50
CA MET A 307 13.26 6.33 -6.68
C MET A 307 12.01 5.68 -7.27
N SER A 308 11.86 5.70 -8.60
CA SER A 308 10.73 5.06 -9.26
C SER A 308 10.77 3.53 -9.10
N LEU A 309 11.96 2.93 -9.22
CA LEU A 309 12.15 1.50 -9.00
C LEU A 309 11.90 1.09 -7.55
N VAL A 310 12.41 1.87 -6.60
CA VAL A 310 12.18 1.62 -5.17
C VAL A 310 10.71 1.80 -4.82
N ALA A 311 10.06 2.88 -5.27
CA ALA A 311 8.64 3.12 -5.02
C ALA A 311 7.75 1.99 -5.54
N ALA A 312 8.08 1.39 -6.69
CA ALA A 312 7.38 0.24 -7.23
C ALA A 312 7.53 -1.02 -6.33
N GLN A 313 8.74 -1.31 -5.84
CA GLN A 313 8.95 -2.44 -4.92
C GLN A 313 8.28 -2.22 -3.57
N VAL A 314 8.34 -0.99 -3.04
CA VAL A 314 7.69 -0.61 -1.79
C VAL A 314 6.16 -0.73 -1.93
N ALA A 315 5.58 -0.36 -3.08
CA ALA A 315 4.16 -0.54 -3.34
C ALA A 315 3.72 -2.01 -3.17
N VAL A 316 4.46 -2.95 -3.78
CA VAL A 316 4.21 -4.39 -3.64
C VAL A 316 4.31 -4.81 -2.18
N ALA A 317 5.36 -4.36 -1.49
CA ALA A 317 5.62 -4.70 -0.10
C ALA A 317 4.52 -4.24 0.86
N VAL A 318 4.08 -2.98 0.72
CA VAL A 318 3.00 -2.40 1.52
C VAL A 318 1.70 -3.17 1.30
N VAL A 319 1.35 -3.48 0.04
CA VAL A 319 0.16 -4.28 -0.27
C VAL A 319 0.24 -5.66 0.37
N ASN A 320 1.39 -6.34 0.29
CA ASN A 320 1.59 -7.65 0.91
C ASN A 320 1.48 -7.59 2.44
N ALA A 321 2.07 -6.58 3.08
CA ALA A 321 1.98 -6.39 4.52
C ALA A 321 0.53 -6.13 4.97
N GLN A 322 -0.21 -5.28 4.26
CA GLN A 322 -1.63 -5.03 4.53
C GLN A 322 -2.49 -6.29 4.37
N LEU A 323 -2.23 -7.09 3.33
CA LEU A 323 -2.93 -8.36 3.12
C LEU A 323 -2.62 -9.38 4.22
N TYR A 324 -1.37 -9.45 4.65
CA TYR A 324 -0.95 -10.32 5.74
C TYR A 324 -1.61 -9.92 7.06
N GLU A 325 -1.56 -8.64 7.44
CA GLU A 325 -2.19 -8.13 8.66
C GLU A 325 -3.71 -8.36 8.66
N ALA A 326 -4.39 -8.17 7.52
CA ALA A 326 -5.81 -8.45 7.40
C ALA A 326 -6.13 -9.95 7.58
N THR A 327 -5.26 -10.83 7.08
CA THR A 327 -5.42 -12.28 7.22
C THR A 327 -5.15 -12.74 8.64
N ASP A 328 -4.06 -12.28 9.26
CA ASP A 328 -3.72 -12.57 10.66
C ASP A 328 -4.81 -12.08 11.63
N ARG A 329 -5.38 -10.89 11.39
CA ARG A 329 -6.51 -10.37 12.18
C ARG A 329 -7.72 -11.30 12.11
N ARG A 330 -8.12 -11.72 10.90
CA ARG A 330 -9.25 -12.65 10.72
C ARG A 330 -8.98 -14.00 11.39
N GLU A 331 -7.75 -14.50 11.31
CA GLU A 331 -7.40 -15.77 11.96
C GLU A 331 -7.50 -15.65 13.49
N LYS A 332 -7.01 -14.56 14.06
CA LYS A 332 -7.12 -14.28 15.50
C LYS A 332 -8.58 -14.12 15.95
N GLU A 333 -9.41 -13.45 15.15
CA GLU A 333 -10.86 -13.33 15.42
C GLU A 333 -11.54 -14.70 15.42
N LYS A 334 -11.24 -15.54 14.43
CA LYS A 334 -11.74 -16.93 14.35
C LYS A 334 -11.26 -17.80 15.52
N GLN A 335 -10.01 -17.64 15.95
CA GLN A 335 -9.49 -18.36 17.13
C GLN A 335 -10.17 -17.94 18.42
N LYS A 336 -10.37 -16.64 18.65
CA LYS A 336 -11.14 -16.13 19.79
C LYS A 336 -12.56 -16.70 19.80
N LEU A 337 -13.17 -16.78 18.62
CA LEU A 337 -14.47 -17.42 18.45
C LEU A 337 -14.45 -18.89 18.88
N TYR A 338 -13.54 -19.71 18.36
CA TYR A 338 -13.46 -21.12 18.75
C TYR A 338 -13.23 -21.32 20.25
N TYR A 339 -12.41 -20.47 20.87
CA TYR A 339 -12.19 -20.52 22.31
C TYR A 339 -13.48 -20.23 23.08
N SER A 340 -14.21 -19.18 22.71
CA SER A 340 -15.50 -18.84 23.33
C SER A 340 -16.53 -19.96 23.16
N LEU A 341 -16.66 -20.53 21.96
CA LEU A 341 -17.59 -21.62 21.70
C LEU A 341 -17.26 -22.87 22.51
N THR A 342 -15.97 -23.19 22.64
CA THR A 342 -15.50 -24.35 23.41
C THR A 342 -15.77 -24.16 24.90
N HIS A 343 -15.51 -22.96 25.43
CA HIS A 343 -15.80 -22.63 26.82
C HIS A 343 -17.29 -22.79 27.16
N ASP A 344 -18.17 -22.27 26.31
CA ASP A 344 -19.62 -22.37 26.52
C ASP A 344 -20.10 -23.82 26.41
N LEU A 345 -19.59 -24.57 25.44
CA LEU A 345 -19.89 -25.99 25.29
C LEU A 345 -19.47 -26.78 26.54
N LEU A 346 -18.25 -26.55 27.05
CA LEU A 346 -17.78 -27.17 28.28
C LEU A 346 -18.66 -26.82 29.48
N SER A 347 -19.15 -25.58 29.58
CA SER A 347 -20.08 -25.15 30.63
C SER A 347 -21.39 -25.96 30.64
N PHE A 348 -21.87 -26.39 29.46
CA PHE A 348 -23.07 -27.23 29.35
C PHE A 348 -22.78 -28.72 29.48
N VAL A 349 -21.61 -29.20 29.06
CA VAL A 349 -21.22 -30.62 29.14
C VAL A 349 -20.78 -31.02 30.55
N THR A 350 -20.10 -30.13 31.28
CA THR A 350 -19.56 -30.42 32.62
C THR A 350 -20.65 -30.87 33.62
N PRO A 351 -21.83 -30.22 33.72
CA PRO A 351 -22.90 -30.72 34.57
C PRO A 351 -23.40 -32.11 34.17
N VAL A 352 -23.53 -32.42 32.88
CA VAL A 352 -23.99 -33.74 32.41
C VAL A 352 -23.02 -34.83 32.87
N ALA A 353 -21.73 -34.62 32.68
CA ALA A 353 -20.70 -35.55 33.13
C ALA A 353 -20.68 -35.68 34.67
N GLY A 354 -20.71 -34.57 35.40
CA GLY A 354 -20.68 -34.57 36.86
C GLY A 354 -21.90 -35.26 37.48
N TYR A 355 -23.11 -34.97 36.99
CA TYR A 355 -24.33 -35.67 37.45
C TYR A 355 -24.33 -37.14 37.05
N GLY A 356 -23.77 -37.49 35.90
CA GLY A 356 -23.54 -38.88 35.50
C GLY A 356 -22.63 -39.64 36.49
N GLU A 357 -21.55 -39.01 36.95
CA GLU A 357 -20.65 -39.59 37.96
C GLU A 357 -21.32 -39.71 39.34
N VAL A 358 -22.14 -38.72 39.73
CA VAL A 358 -22.95 -38.79 40.96
C VAL A 358 -23.94 -39.96 40.90
N LEU A 359 -24.63 -40.15 39.77
CA LEU A 359 -25.55 -41.28 39.58
C LEU A 359 -24.87 -42.65 39.73
N GLN A 360 -23.59 -42.75 39.37
CA GLN A 360 -22.83 -44.01 39.49
C GLN A 360 -22.39 -44.30 40.93
N ARG A 361 -22.29 -43.30 41.80
CA ARG A 361 -21.75 -43.43 43.17
C ARG A 361 -22.78 -43.33 44.28
N ILE A 362 -23.94 -42.73 44.00
CA ILE A 362 -24.97 -42.49 45.03
C ILE A 362 -25.62 -43.81 45.47
N PRO A 363 -25.74 -44.08 46.78
CA PRO A 363 -26.50 -45.23 47.30
C PRO A 363 -27.96 -45.19 46.86
N ALA A 364 -28.59 -46.36 46.72
CA ALA A 364 -29.97 -46.48 46.22
C ALA A 364 -30.98 -45.70 47.08
N ASP A 365 -30.78 -45.67 48.40
CA ASP A 365 -31.67 -44.99 49.35
C ASP A 365 -31.60 -43.45 49.20
N ASP A 366 -30.41 -42.90 48.93
CA ASP A 366 -30.20 -41.46 48.70
C ASP A 366 -30.61 -41.01 47.29
N LEU A 367 -30.60 -41.93 46.32
CA LEU A 367 -31.01 -41.67 44.94
C LEU A 367 -32.50 -41.32 44.84
N ALA A 368 -33.36 -41.99 45.62
CA ALA A 368 -34.81 -41.80 45.56
C ALA A 368 -35.23 -40.34 45.79
N GLY A 369 -34.56 -39.62 46.69
CA GLY A 369 -34.85 -38.22 46.99
C GLY A 369 -34.24 -37.20 46.03
N ARG A 370 -33.30 -37.61 45.16
CA ARG A 370 -32.53 -36.70 44.26
C ARG A 370 -32.67 -37.04 42.77
N LYS A 371 -33.30 -38.16 42.44
CA LYS A 371 -33.44 -38.68 41.07
C LYS A 371 -34.03 -37.64 40.12
N ASP A 372 -35.09 -36.96 40.54
CA ASP A 372 -35.79 -35.99 39.71
C ASP A 372 -34.94 -34.73 39.47
N ASP A 373 -34.25 -34.23 40.50
CA ASP A 373 -33.37 -33.06 40.38
C ASP A 373 -32.16 -33.33 39.47
N ILE A 374 -31.53 -34.50 39.63
CA ILE A 374 -30.40 -34.94 38.82
C ILE A 374 -30.85 -35.14 37.36
N GLY A 375 -31.96 -35.86 37.15
CA GLY A 375 -32.52 -36.10 35.82
C GLY A 375 -32.91 -34.80 35.11
N LYS A 376 -33.55 -33.88 35.83
CA LYS A 376 -33.91 -32.56 35.32
C LYS A 376 -32.68 -31.74 34.94
N SER A 377 -31.62 -31.76 35.75
CA SER A 377 -30.38 -31.03 35.48
C SER A 377 -29.63 -31.56 34.25
N ILE A 378 -29.60 -32.89 34.07
CA ILE A 378 -29.04 -33.53 32.86
C ILE A 378 -29.87 -33.15 31.63
N ALA A 379 -31.20 -33.29 31.71
CA ALA A 379 -32.09 -32.98 30.60
C ALA A 379 -32.01 -31.49 30.19
N ASP A 380 -31.93 -30.58 31.17
CA ASP A 380 -31.77 -29.14 30.92
C ASP A 380 -30.43 -28.83 30.25
N SER A 381 -29.36 -29.52 30.64
CA SER A 381 -28.04 -29.33 30.04
C SER A 381 -27.97 -29.89 28.62
N ALA A 382 -28.55 -31.08 28.38
CA ALA A 382 -28.68 -31.67 27.04
C ALA A 382 -29.52 -30.80 26.09
N ARG A 383 -30.63 -30.23 26.57
CA ARG A 383 -31.45 -29.28 25.81
C ARG A 383 -30.71 -27.98 25.48
N LYS A 384 -29.76 -27.54 26.31
CA LYS A 384 -28.91 -26.37 26.00
C LYS A 384 -27.87 -26.73 24.94
N ILE A 385 -27.21 -27.88 25.04
CA ILE A 385 -26.24 -28.35 24.05
C ILE A 385 -26.89 -28.48 22.67
N THR A 386 -28.08 -29.09 22.61
CA THR A 386 -28.80 -29.28 21.33
C THR A 386 -29.10 -27.93 20.67
N ARG A 387 -29.70 -27.00 21.43
CA ARG A 387 -29.96 -25.63 20.94
C ARG A 387 -28.69 -24.90 20.51
N PHE A 388 -27.61 -25.04 21.28
CA PHE A 388 -26.31 -24.45 20.95
C PHE A 388 -25.78 -24.94 19.60
N VAL A 389 -25.82 -26.25 19.35
CA VAL A 389 -25.39 -26.85 18.08
C VAL A 389 -26.31 -26.41 16.92
N GLU A 390 -27.62 -26.39 17.13
CA GLU A 390 -28.60 -25.95 16.13
C GLU A 390 -28.41 -24.47 15.74
N ASP A 391 -28.11 -23.60 16.71
CA ASP A 391 -27.85 -22.19 16.46
C ASP A 391 -26.55 -21.99 15.67
N ILE A 392 -25.48 -22.72 15.98
CA ILE A 392 -24.22 -22.68 15.23
C ILE A 392 -24.41 -23.18 13.80
N LEU A 393 -25.08 -24.33 13.62
CA LEU A 393 -25.31 -24.90 12.30
C LEU A 393 -26.19 -23.99 11.44
N PHE A 394 -27.20 -23.37 12.06
CA PHE A 394 -28.03 -22.40 11.37
C PHE A 394 -27.24 -21.16 10.96
N TYR A 395 -26.48 -20.60 11.90
CA TYR A 395 -25.65 -19.42 11.65
C TYR A 395 -24.60 -19.69 10.55
N SER A 396 -23.95 -20.85 10.57
CA SER A 396 -22.99 -21.25 9.52
C SER A 396 -23.64 -21.34 8.13
N LYS A 397 -24.87 -21.87 8.04
CA LYS A 397 -25.63 -21.90 6.77
C LYS A 397 -26.02 -20.50 6.31
N LEU A 398 -26.39 -19.62 7.24
CA LEU A 398 -26.76 -18.23 7.00
C LEU A 398 -25.56 -17.41 6.49
N GLU A 399 -24.38 -17.52 7.12
CA GLU A 399 -23.14 -16.85 6.67
C GLU A 399 -22.68 -17.32 5.29
N ALA A 400 -22.78 -18.62 5.02
CA ALA A 400 -22.42 -19.17 3.72
C ALA A 400 -23.38 -18.74 2.59
N GLY A 401 -24.44 -17.97 2.90
CA GLY A 401 -25.49 -17.60 1.95
C GLY A 401 -26.28 -18.80 1.43
N ARG A 402 -26.28 -19.91 2.17
CA ARG A 402 -26.90 -21.19 1.79
C ARG A 402 -28.28 -21.40 2.42
N LEU A 403 -28.87 -20.36 3.02
CA LEU A 403 -30.24 -20.44 3.52
C LEU A 403 -31.20 -20.41 2.32
N SER A 404 -31.84 -21.55 2.05
CA SER A 404 -32.91 -21.61 1.04
C SER A 404 -34.19 -21.08 1.67
N MET A 405 -34.66 -19.94 1.16
CA MET A 405 -35.91 -19.30 1.59
C MET A 405 -37.06 -19.77 0.71
N GLN A 406 -38.18 -20.12 1.34
CA GLN A 406 -39.42 -20.50 0.64
C GLN A 406 -40.57 -19.59 1.06
N PRO A 407 -40.54 -18.30 0.68
CA PRO A 407 -41.59 -17.38 1.08
C PRO A 407 -42.88 -17.65 0.29
N HIS A 408 -44.01 -17.64 0.99
CA HIS A 408 -45.35 -17.78 0.40
C HIS A 408 -46.36 -16.92 1.18
N PRO A 409 -47.57 -16.67 0.65
CA PRO A 409 -48.62 -15.98 1.40
C PRO A 409 -49.02 -16.77 2.65
N VAL A 410 -48.91 -16.14 3.82
CA VAL A 410 -49.26 -16.73 5.13
C VAL A 410 -49.98 -15.69 5.98
N ASN A 411 -51.03 -16.09 6.70
CA ASN A 411 -51.57 -15.26 7.77
C ASN A 411 -50.59 -15.26 8.95
N ILE A 412 -50.05 -14.10 9.31
CA ILE A 412 -49.04 -13.99 10.37
C ILE A 412 -49.52 -14.55 11.72
N TYR A 413 -50.83 -14.47 12.01
CA TYR A 413 -51.36 -15.01 13.26
C TYR A 413 -51.27 -16.51 13.37
N TYR A 414 -51.21 -17.24 12.24
CA TYR A 414 -50.90 -18.66 12.28
C TYR A 414 -49.52 -18.89 12.90
N ILE A 415 -48.53 -18.09 12.48
CA ILE A 415 -47.16 -18.19 13.00
C ILE A 415 -47.09 -17.73 14.45
N ILE A 416 -47.73 -16.60 14.79
CA ILE A 416 -47.77 -16.07 16.16
C ILE A 416 -48.43 -17.08 17.10
N ASP A 417 -49.57 -17.68 16.73
CA ASP A 417 -50.28 -18.66 17.57
C ASP A 417 -49.43 -19.92 17.83
N GLN A 418 -48.75 -20.44 16.80
CA GLN A 418 -47.80 -21.55 16.94
C GLN A 418 -46.65 -21.18 17.87
N SER A 419 -46.00 -20.05 17.62
CA SER A 419 -44.87 -19.57 18.40
C SER A 419 -45.23 -19.38 19.88
N VAL A 420 -46.33 -18.68 20.14
CA VAL A 420 -46.79 -18.34 21.49
C VAL A 420 -47.27 -19.59 22.24
N SER A 421 -47.96 -20.51 21.55
CA SER A 421 -48.38 -21.80 22.11
C SER A 421 -47.23 -22.62 22.67
N ASN A 422 -46.04 -22.56 22.04
CA ASN A 422 -44.84 -23.27 22.48
C ASN A 422 -44.38 -22.84 23.88
N PHE A 423 -44.67 -21.60 24.29
CA PHE A 423 -44.23 -21.03 25.56
C PHE A 423 -45.34 -20.90 26.61
N TYR A 424 -46.59 -21.19 26.24
CA TYR A 424 -47.76 -21.00 27.11
C TYR A 424 -47.65 -21.73 28.45
N SER A 425 -47.11 -22.95 28.47
CA SER A 425 -46.90 -23.70 29.72
C SER A 425 -45.83 -23.07 30.61
N GLU A 426 -44.75 -22.53 30.04
CA GLU A 426 -43.68 -21.87 30.79
C GLU A 426 -44.18 -20.54 31.39
N MET A 427 -44.91 -19.75 30.61
CA MET A 427 -45.55 -18.52 31.05
C MET A 427 -46.48 -18.76 32.23
N ASN A 428 -47.36 -19.77 32.14
CA ASN A 428 -48.27 -20.13 33.23
C ASN A 428 -47.54 -20.58 34.50
N GLN A 429 -46.49 -21.41 34.37
CA GLN A 429 -45.68 -21.82 35.53
C GLN A 429 -45.01 -20.64 36.22
N ARG A 430 -44.60 -19.64 35.45
CA ARG A 430 -43.98 -18.41 35.95
C ARG A 430 -44.99 -17.30 36.31
N LYS A 431 -46.30 -17.56 36.13
CA LYS A 431 -47.38 -16.59 36.34
C LYS A 431 -47.22 -15.30 35.52
N LEU A 432 -46.65 -15.43 34.32
CA LEU A 432 -46.56 -14.32 33.36
C LEU A 432 -47.87 -14.23 32.57
N GLU A 433 -48.38 -13.02 32.43
CA GLU A 433 -49.50 -12.72 31.55
C GLU A 433 -49.02 -12.50 30.12
N LEU A 434 -49.83 -12.94 29.17
CA LEU A 434 -49.51 -12.87 27.76
C LEU A 434 -50.66 -12.18 27.04
N TYR A 435 -50.33 -11.14 26.28
CA TYR A 435 -51.29 -10.39 25.49
C TYR A 435 -50.95 -10.47 24.01
N VAL A 436 -51.96 -10.68 23.17
CA VAL A 436 -51.84 -10.65 21.71
C VAL A 436 -52.86 -9.65 21.19
N GLU A 437 -52.43 -8.65 20.42
CA GLU A 437 -53.28 -7.53 19.96
C GLU A 437 -54.03 -6.81 21.10
N GLY A 438 -53.38 -6.69 22.27
CA GLY A 438 -53.97 -6.07 23.45
C GLY A 438 -54.99 -6.93 24.20
N GLU A 439 -55.30 -8.14 23.73
CA GLU A 439 -56.20 -9.08 24.41
C GLU A 439 -55.41 -10.18 25.14
N LYS A 440 -55.88 -10.58 26.32
CA LYS A 440 -55.23 -11.65 27.10
C LYS A 440 -55.33 -12.96 26.32
N TYR A 441 -54.19 -13.54 25.96
CA TYR A 441 -54.13 -14.71 25.09
C TYR A 441 -54.71 -15.94 25.78
N VAL A 442 -55.67 -16.58 25.10
CA VAL A 442 -56.14 -17.92 25.40
C VAL A 442 -55.88 -18.79 24.17
N LYS A 443 -55.38 -20.01 24.37
CA LYS A 443 -55.09 -20.92 23.27
C LYS A 443 -56.35 -21.12 22.40
N GLY A 444 -56.24 -20.84 21.10
CA GLY A 444 -57.36 -20.88 20.14
C GLY A 444 -58.15 -19.57 20.01
N SER A 445 -57.66 -18.45 20.56
CA SER A 445 -58.24 -17.12 20.32
C SER A 445 -58.17 -16.76 18.84
N ALA A 446 -59.22 -16.11 18.32
CA ALA A 446 -59.29 -15.69 16.93
C ALA A 446 -58.84 -14.23 16.77
N PHE A 447 -57.87 -13.98 15.89
CA PHE A 447 -57.34 -12.65 15.60
C PHE A 447 -57.59 -12.25 14.13
N PRO A 448 -57.58 -10.94 13.79
CA PRO A 448 -57.82 -10.46 12.43
C PRO A 448 -56.86 -11.10 11.41
N GLN A 449 -57.31 -11.59 10.27
CA GLN A 449 -56.37 -12.19 9.30
C GLN A 449 -55.47 -11.11 8.67
N LYS A 450 -54.16 -11.19 8.88
CA LYS A 450 -53.15 -10.31 8.26
C LYS A 450 -52.19 -11.16 7.44
N VAL A 451 -52.35 -11.15 6.11
CA VAL A 451 -51.56 -11.96 5.19
C VAL A 451 -50.28 -11.22 4.78
N VAL A 452 -49.14 -11.90 4.88
CA VAL A 452 -47.81 -11.43 4.45
C VAL A 452 -47.12 -12.49 3.61
N HIS A 453 -46.13 -12.09 2.80
CA HIS A 453 -45.35 -13.01 1.98
C HIS A 453 -44.05 -13.39 2.70
N CYS A 454 -44.04 -14.52 3.40
CA CYS A 454 -42.89 -14.92 4.21
C CYS A 454 -42.67 -16.43 4.25
N ASP A 455 -41.46 -16.83 4.67
CA ASP A 455 -41.14 -18.22 4.97
C ASP A 455 -41.61 -18.54 6.39
N THR A 456 -42.59 -19.43 6.49
CA THR A 456 -43.25 -19.81 7.75
C THR A 456 -42.23 -20.22 8.82
N LEU A 457 -41.27 -21.09 8.47
CA LEU A 457 -40.32 -21.66 9.43
C LEU A 457 -39.32 -20.61 9.93
N GLN A 458 -38.88 -19.72 9.03
CA GLN A 458 -37.92 -18.68 9.40
C GLN A 458 -38.55 -17.58 10.26
N ILE A 459 -39.80 -17.17 9.95
CA ILE A 459 -40.50 -16.19 10.78
C ILE A 459 -40.92 -16.78 12.13
N GLU A 460 -41.29 -18.05 12.18
CA GLU A 460 -41.50 -18.74 13.47
C GLU A 460 -40.23 -18.70 14.32
N ARG A 461 -39.06 -18.93 13.71
CA ARG A 461 -37.77 -18.82 14.40
C ARG A 461 -37.49 -17.40 14.90
N VAL A 462 -37.86 -16.37 14.13
CA VAL A 462 -37.76 -14.97 14.56
C VAL A 462 -38.59 -14.73 15.81
N ILE A 463 -39.89 -15.06 15.76
CA ILE A 463 -40.83 -14.83 16.85
C ILE A 463 -40.41 -15.65 18.09
N ASN A 464 -40.03 -16.92 17.92
CA ASN A 464 -39.59 -17.78 19.02
C ASN A 464 -38.34 -17.23 19.72
N ASN A 465 -37.36 -16.70 18.97
CA ASN A 465 -36.17 -16.08 19.57
C ASN A 465 -36.53 -14.84 20.39
N CYS A 466 -37.43 -14.01 19.89
CA CYS A 466 -37.85 -12.79 20.55
C CYS A 466 -38.70 -13.07 21.80
N ILE A 467 -39.65 -14.00 21.73
CA ILE A 467 -40.42 -14.45 22.91
C ILE A 467 -39.49 -15.08 23.95
N GLN A 468 -38.54 -15.91 23.54
CA GLN A 468 -37.60 -16.52 24.46
C GLN A 468 -36.68 -15.49 25.14
N ASN A 469 -36.34 -14.39 24.47
CA ASN A 469 -35.64 -13.27 25.10
C ASN A 469 -36.55 -12.50 26.04
N ALA A 470 -37.77 -12.15 25.63
CA ALA A 470 -38.78 -11.51 26.48
C ALA A 470 -38.99 -12.30 27.79
N LEU A 471 -39.21 -13.61 27.69
CA LEU A 471 -39.36 -14.51 28.84
C LEU A 471 -38.18 -14.45 29.83
N LYS A 472 -36.94 -14.29 29.36
CA LYS A 472 -35.78 -14.23 30.26
C LYS A 472 -35.81 -13.02 31.18
N HIS A 473 -36.42 -11.92 30.75
CA HIS A 473 -36.38 -10.61 31.43
C HIS A 473 -37.74 -10.15 31.97
N ALA A 474 -38.84 -10.69 31.44
CA ALA A 474 -40.20 -10.32 31.84
C ALA A 474 -40.44 -10.55 33.34
N VAL A 475 -41.12 -9.59 33.96
CA VAL A 475 -41.50 -9.62 35.38
C VAL A 475 -42.93 -10.12 35.51
N SER A 476 -43.87 -9.52 34.78
CA SER A 476 -45.29 -9.86 34.88
C SER A 476 -45.97 -10.09 33.54
N ARG A 477 -45.49 -9.49 32.44
CA ARG A 477 -46.18 -9.59 31.14
C ARG A 477 -45.27 -9.63 29.93
N VAL A 478 -45.76 -10.29 28.89
CA VAL A 478 -45.23 -10.27 27.52
C VAL A 478 -46.37 -9.92 26.56
N GLU A 479 -46.12 -9.03 25.60
CA GLU A 479 -47.11 -8.57 24.63
C GLU A 479 -46.61 -8.80 23.20
N VAL A 480 -47.49 -9.31 22.32
CA VAL A 480 -47.24 -9.45 20.89
C VAL A 480 -48.30 -8.67 20.12
N ASN A 481 -47.87 -7.62 19.42
CA ASN A 481 -48.78 -6.73 18.69
C ASN A 481 -48.34 -6.61 17.25
N THR A 482 -49.28 -6.54 16.32
CA THR A 482 -48.98 -6.32 14.90
C THR A 482 -49.71 -5.10 14.35
N ARG A 483 -49.03 -4.32 13.52
CA ARG A 483 -49.58 -3.13 12.86
C ARG A 483 -49.23 -3.16 11.39
N MET A 484 -50.19 -2.78 10.54
CA MET A 484 -49.92 -2.52 9.13
C MET A 484 -49.46 -1.07 8.99
N ASP A 485 -48.30 -0.84 8.39
CA ASP A 485 -47.77 0.51 8.14
C ASP A 485 -47.03 0.54 6.80
N GLN A 486 -47.39 1.50 5.94
CA GLN A 486 -46.70 1.77 4.66
C GLN A 486 -46.42 0.55 3.76
N GLY A 487 -47.33 -0.44 3.73
CA GLY A 487 -47.15 -1.66 2.92
C GLY A 487 -46.28 -2.75 3.56
N GLU A 488 -45.92 -2.57 4.83
CA GLU A 488 -45.28 -3.56 5.69
C GLU A 488 -46.21 -3.96 6.84
N LEU A 489 -46.05 -5.20 7.32
CA LEU A 489 -46.52 -5.63 8.62
C LEU A 489 -45.40 -5.44 9.63
N TRP A 490 -45.66 -4.68 10.69
CA TRP A 490 -44.78 -4.57 11.85
C TRP A 490 -45.28 -5.51 12.93
N CYS A 491 -44.39 -6.31 13.49
CA CYS A 491 -44.67 -7.19 14.62
C CYS A 491 -43.75 -6.81 15.78
N THR A 492 -44.35 -6.41 16.88
CA THR A 492 -43.69 -5.97 18.11
C THR A 492 -43.89 -7.01 19.19
N ILE A 493 -42.80 -7.43 19.83
CA ILE A 493 -42.77 -8.33 20.97
C ILE A 493 -42.14 -7.56 22.12
N ALA A 494 -42.91 -7.30 23.17
CA ALA A 494 -42.50 -6.45 24.29
C ALA A 494 -42.58 -7.19 25.63
N ASP A 495 -41.63 -6.91 26.52
CA ASP A 495 -41.65 -7.34 27.92
C ASP A 495 -41.58 -6.14 28.88
N ASP A 496 -42.00 -6.37 30.12
CA ASP A 496 -41.98 -5.39 31.22
C ASP A 496 -40.73 -5.50 32.12
N GLY A 497 -39.64 -6.04 31.58
CA GLY A 497 -38.40 -6.28 32.31
C GLY A 497 -37.56 -5.04 32.61
N GLU A 498 -36.32 -5.28 33.01
CA GLU A 498 -35.32 -4.26 33.35
C GLU A 498 -34.94 -3.34 32.17
N GLY A 499 -35.24 -3.74 30.94
CA GLY A 499 -34.83 -3.03 29.73
C GLY A 499 -33.31 -2.95 29.59
N MET A 500 -32.83 -2.03 28.76
CA MET A 500 -31.40 -1.74 28.64
C MET A 500 -31.14 -0.26 28.34
N PRO A 501 -29.92 0.23 28.62
CA PRO A 501 -29.52 1.57 28.24
C PRO A 501 -29.65 1.79 26.72
N ARG A 502 -30.24 2.92 26.32
CA ARG A 502 -30.50 3.25 24.91
C ARG A 502 -29.23 3.27 24.04
N GLU A 503 -28.08 3.59 24.64
CA GLU A 503 -26.77 3.59 23.98
C GLU A 503 -26.32 2.19 23.54
N LEU A 504 -26.81 1.15 24.21
CA LEU A 504 -26.48 -0.24 23.95
C LEU A 504 -27.50 -0.92 23.01
N ALA A 505 -28.64 -0.30 22.77
CA ALA A 505 -29.69 -0.81 21.89
C ALA A 505 -29.20 -1.18 20.46
N PRO A 506 -28.31 -0.42 19.79
CA PRO A 506 -27.80 -0.81 18.47
C PRO A 506 -26.95 -2.08 18.50
N LYS A 507 -26.27 -2.34 19.63
CA LYS A 507 -25.30 -3.45 19.78
C LYS A 507 -25.96 -4.80 20.01
N VAL A 508 -27.27 -4.86 20.30
CA VAL A 508 -27.98 -6.14 20.53
C VAL A 508 -28.00 -7.05 19.31
N PHE A 509 -27.76 -6.47 18.13
CA PHE A 509 -27.67 -7.18 16.86
C PHE A 509 -26.24 -7.55 16.47
N ASP A 510 -25.25 -7.15 17.27
CA ASP A 510 -23.86 -7.53 17.06
C ASP A 510 -23.64 -8.99 17.46
N GLU A 511 -22.79 -9.67 16.69
CA GLU A 511 -22.45 -11.06 16.92
C GLU A 511 -21.79 -11.24 18.29
N TYR A 512 -22.21 -12.30 19.00
CA TYR A 512 -21.69 -12.66 20.33
C TYR A 512 -21.92 -11.61 21.41
N TYR A 513 -22.70 -10.56 21.12
CA TYR A 513 -23.02 -9.54 22.11
C TYR A 513 -23.91 -10.10 23.22
N GLN A 514 -23.48 -9.86 24.46
CA GLN A 514 -24.25 -10.16 25.66
C GLN A 514 -24.22 -8.93 26.57
N ALA A 515 -25.40 -8.46 26.98
CA ALA A 515 -25.51 -7.28 27.83
C ALA A 515 -24.82 -7.47 29.20
N HIS A 516 -24.74 -8.72 29.71
CA HIS A 516 -24.10 -9.05 30.99
C HIS A 516 -23.24 -10.30 30.80
N ALA A 517 -21.93 -10.20 31.08
CA ALA A 517 -21.01 -11.34 31.05
C ALA A 517 -21.50 -12.41 32.04
N GLY A 518 -21.90 -13.58 31.54
CA GLY A 518 -22.28 -14.74 32.36
C GLY A 518 -23.76 -15.13 32.37
N LYS A 519 -24.66 -14.43 31.64
CA LYS A 519 -26.05 -14.93 31.42
C LYS A 519 -26.11 -15.86 30.19
N LYS A 520 -26.91 -16.94 30.30
CA LYS A 520 -27.01 -18.09 29.37
C LYS A 520 -27.37 -17.70 27.92
N GLY A 521 -26.46 -17.92 26.96
CA GLY A 521 -26.69 -17.87 25.51
C GLY A 521 -25.39 -17.67 24.71
N VAL A 522 -25.41 -17.84 23.38
CA VAL A 522 -24.23 -17.64 22.50
C VAL A 522 -24.14 -16.21 21.94
N GLY A 523 -25.19 -15.40 22.13
CA GLY A 523 -25.30 -14.09 21.48
C GLY A 523 -25.57 -14.16 19.97
N LEU A 524 -25.97 -15.32 19.43
CA LEU A 524 -26.27 -15.51 18.00
C LEU A 524 -27.76 -15.39 17.64
N GLY A 525 -28.64 -15.33 18.64
CA GLY A 525 -30.10 -15.29 18.43
C GLY A 525 -30.59 -14.04 17.70
N LEU A 526 -30.36 -12.85 18.28
CA LEU A 526 -30.79 -11.58 17.67
C LEU A 526 -30.07 -11.23 16.35
N PRO A 527 -28.75 -11.52 16.18
CA PRO A 527 -28.11 -11.41 14.86
C PRO A 527 -28.78 -12.29 13.80
N SER A 528 -29.15 -13.52 14.15
CA SER A 528 -29.89 -14.42 13.24
C SER A 528 -31.26 -13.87 12.87
N VAL A 529 -31.98 -13.29 13.85
CA VAL A 529 -33.26 -12.62 13.63
C VAL A 529 -33.13 -11.49 12.61
N LYS A 530 -32.16 -10.59 12.81
CA LYS A 530 -31.91 -9.47 11.89
C LYS A 530 -31.72 -9.95 10.45
N ARG A 531 -30.89 -10.98 10.27
CA ARG A 531 -30.55 -11.48 8.93
C ARG A 531 -31.71 -12.20 8.23
N ILE A 532 -32.51 -12.96 8.99
CA ILE A 532 -33.74 -13.58 8.46
C ILE A 532 -34.70 -12.49 7.96
N VAL A 533 -34.90 -11.43 8.75
CA VAL A 533 -35.80 -10.33 8.41
C VAL A 533 -35.28 -9.54 7.20
N GLU A 534 -33.98 -9.25 7.15
CA GLU A 534 -33.34 -8.58 6.02
C GLU A 534 -33.46 -9.42 4.72
N GLN A 535 -33.36 -10.74 4.80
CA GLN A 535 -33.59 -11.63 3.64
C GLN A 535 -35.06 -11.65 3.17
N HIS A 536 -36.01 -11.31 4.03
CA HIS A 536 -37.39 -11.05 3.65
C HIS A 536 -37.61 -9.63 3.10
N GLY A 537 -36.58 -8.78 3.05
CA GLY A 537 -36.68 -7.38 2.65
C GLY A 537 -37.25 -6.46 3.73
N GLY A 538 -37.32 -6.93 4.98
CA GLY A 538 -37.76 -6.15 6.12
C GLY A 538 -36.61 -5.51 6.90
N ARG A 539 -36.95 -4.89 8.04
CA ARG A 539 -35.99 -4.30 8.99
C ARG A 539 -36.33 -4.68 10.43
N VAL A 540 -35.33 -4.60 11.30
CA VAL A 540 -35.48 -4.85 12.75
C VAL A 540 -34.98 -3.65 13.55
N TRP A 541 -35.61 -3.40 14.69
CA TRP A 541 -35.17 -2.39 15.65
C TRP A 541 -35.67 -2.76 17.04
N VAL A 542 -35.13 -2.07 18.04
CA VAL A 542 -35.53 -2.25 19.44
C VAL A 542 -35.81 -0.90 20.07
N GLU A 543 -36.81 -0.87 20.95
CA GLU A 543 -37.18 0.27 21.77
C GLU A 543 -37.07 -0.13 23.22
N THR A 544 -36.26 0.59 23.99
CA THR A 544 -35.95 0.22 25.36
C THR A 544 -35.39 1.42 26.12
N ASP A 545 -35.66 1.43 27.43
CA ASP A 545 -35.14 2.39 28.40
C ASP A 545 -35.01 1.65 29.75
N SER A 546 -34.03 2.04 30.55
CA SER A 546 -33.74 1.36 31.81
C SER A 546 -34.96 1.40 32.75
N GLY A 547 -35.45 0.23 33.15
CA GLY A 547 -36.62 0.05 34.02
C GLY A 547 -37.98 0.20 33.32
N LYS A 548 -38.03 0.32 31.99
CA LYS A 548 -39.28 0.45 31.21
C LYS A 548 -39.53 -0.70 30.24
N GLY A 549 -38.83 -1.82 30.40
CA GLY A 549 -38.96 -2.98 29.53
C GLY A 549 -38.17 -2.88 28.23
N PHE A 550 -38.43 -3.85 27.37
CA PHE A 550 -37.76 -4.01 26.08
C PHE A 550 -38.79 -4.41 25.02
N ALA A 551 -38.82 -3.69 23.91
CA ALA A 551 -39.70 -3.95 22.78
C ALA A 551 -38.86 -4.23 21.53
N PHE A 552 -38.95 -5.46 21.05
CA PHE A 552 -38.37 -5.86 19.77
C PHE A 552 -39.40 -5.68 18.66
N THR A 553 -39.05 -5.00 17.57
CA THR A 553 -39.95 -4.89 16.41
C THR A 553 -39.24 -5.30 15.13
N PHE A 554 -39.96 -6.05 14.29
CA PHE A 554 -39.53 -6.36 12.93
C PHE A 554 -40.63 -6.03 11.91
N SER A 555 -40.22 -5.62 10.71
CA SER A 555 -41.12 -5.44 9.58
C SER A 555 -41.04 -6.62 8.61
N LEU A 556 -42.15 -6.93 7.95
CA LEU A 556 -42.23 -7.83 6.80
C LEU A 556 -43.01 -7.14 5.68
N PRO A 557 -42.52 -7.15 4.43
CA PRO A 557 -43.28 -6.61 3.32
C PRO A 557 -44.53 -7.48 3.04
N VAL A 558 -45.66 -6.82 2.76
CA VAL A 558 -46.94 -7.49 2.51
C VAL A 558 -46.95 -8.21 1.14
N THR A 559 -46.16 -7.69 0.20
CA THR A 559 -45.92 -8.29 -1.11
C THR A 559 -44.42 -8.32 -1.37
N GLN A 560 -43.92 -9.39 -2.01
CA GLN A 560 -42.50 -9.49 -2.32
C GLN A 560 -42.14 -8.39 -3.33
N SER A 561 -41.17 -7.53 -3.00
CA SER A 561 -40.57 -6.67 -4.02
C SER A 561 -39.87 -7.56 -5.03
N ARG A 562 -40.22 -7.39 -6.32
CA ARG A 562 -39.68 -8.16 -7.45
C ARG A 562 -38.16 -8.06 -7.55
#